data_AF-A0A7V8WFU7-F1
#
_entry.id   AF-A0A7V8WFU7-F1
#
_cell.length_a   1.000
_cell.length_b   1.000
_cell.length_c   1.000
_cell.angle_alpha   90.00
_cell.angle_beta   90.00
_cell.angle_gamma   90.00
#
_symmetry.space_group_name_H-M   'P 1'
#
loop_
_entity.id
_entity.type
_entity.pdbx_description
1 polymer ?
#
loop_
_entity_poly.entity_id
_entity_poly.type
_entity_poly.pdbx_seq_one_letter_code
_entity_poly.pdbx_strand_id
1 'polypeptide(L)'
;MIAGLILFAAVASSLSGCARPAPAPAVTLVVAVGSDPGALNPAVTTSGSTHPITDQIFNGLVGLDEQLQPIPELAERWSVED
;
A
#
# COMPACT_ATOMS: atom_id res chain seq x y z
N MET A 1 -29.04 23.81 40.55
CA MET A 1 -28.70 22.38 40.47
C MET A 1 -28.86 21.79 39.07
N ILE A 2 -29.85 22.22 38.28
CA ILE A 2 -30.17 21.62 36.95
C ILE A 2 -29.16 22.05 35.85
N ALA A 3 -28.69 23.30 35.87
CA ALA A 3 -27.73 23.82 34.88
C ALA A 3 -26.34 23.15 34.94
N GLY A 4 -25.89 22.75 36.13
CA GLY A 4 -24.61 22.04 36.30
C GLY A 4 -24.63 20.60 35.78
N LEU A 5 -25.80 19.96 35.78
CA LEU A 5 -25.99 18.60 35.26
C LEU A 5 -25.95 18.57 33.73
N ILE A 6 -26.48 19.61 33.07
CA ILE A 6 -26.49 19.74 31.61
C ILE A 6 -25.07 20.03 31.09
N LEU A 7 -24.29 20.85 31.80
CA LEU A 7 -22.92 21.18 31.41
C LEU A 7 -21.96 19.98 31.53
N PHE A 8 -22.18 19.11 32.51
CA PHE A 8 -21.37 17.89 32.70
C PHE A 8 -21.63 16.85 31.59
N ALA A 9 -22.88 16.75 31.11
CA ALA A 9 -23.24 15.84 30.04
C ALA A 9 -22.61 16.22 28.69
N ALA A 10 -22.48 17.51 28.39
CA ALA A 10 -21.89 17.98 27.13
C ALA A 10 -20.37 17.73 27.02
N VAL A 11 -19.64 17.75 28.14
CA VAL A 11 -18.20 17.47 28.17
C VAL A 11 -17.91 15.98 27.99
N ALA A 12 -18.78 15.10 28.52
CA ALA A 12 -18.62 13.65 28.38
C ALA A 12 -18.79 13.15 26.93
N SER A 13 -19.54 13.85 26.09
CA SER A 13 -19.76 13.50 24.68
C SER A 13 -18.54 13.73 23.77
N SER A 14 -17.51 14.43 24.24
CA SER A 14 -16.31 14.75 23.45
C SER A 14 -15.23 13.66 23.47
N LEU A 15 -15.43 12.57 24.23
CA LEU A 15 -14.46 11.49 24.42
C LEU A 15 -14.76 10.22 23.60
N SER A 16 -15.86 10.17 22.84
CA SER A 16 -16.23 8.99 22.01
C SER A 16 -15.63 8.98 20.59
N GLY A 17 -14.73 9.90 20.26
CA GLY A 17 -14.10 9.95 18.94
C GLY A 17 -12.76 9.20 18.91
N CYS A 18 -12.60 8.27 17.96
CA CYS A 18 -11.38 7.53 17.61
C CYS A 18 -11.16 6.16 18.29
N ALA A 19 -12.16 5.27 18.21
CA ALA A 19 -11.84 3.84 18.20
C ALA A 19 -11.10 3.53 16.88
N ARG A 20 -9.82 3.17 16.95
CA ARG A 20 -9.06 2.71 15.79
C ARG A 20 -9.73 1.43 15.27
N PRO A 21 -10.14 1.35 13.99
CA PRO A 21 -10.69 0.13 13.43
C PRO A 21 -9.73 -1.03 13.70
N ALA A 22 -10.27 -2.19 14.08
CA ALA A 22 -9.47 -3.39 14.19
C ALA A 22 -8.74 -3.64 12.85
N PRO A 23 -7.48 -4.10 12.87
CA PRO A 23 -6.78 -4.46 11.64
C PRO A 23 -7.64 -5.42 10.82
N ALA A 24 -7.67 -5.20 9.50
CA ALA A 24 -8.32 -6.14 8.60
C ALA A 24 -7.70 -7.54 8.80
N PRO A 25 -8.50 -8.62 8.67
CA PRO A 25 -7.96 -9.98 8.74
C PRO A 25 -6.88 -10.18 7.67
N ALA A 26 -5.88 -11.01 7.97
CA ALA A 26 -4.88 -11.40 6.98
C ALA A 26 -5.55 -12.09 5.78
N VAL A 27 -5.16 -11.69 4.58
CA VAL A 27 -5.67 -12.25 3.32
C VAL A 27 -4.53 -12.96 2.60
N THR A 28 -4.79 -14.18 2.14
CA THR A 28 -3.91 -14.90 1.21
C THR A 28 -4.52 -14.85 -0.18
N LEU A 29 -3.79 -14.28 -1.14
CA LEU A 29 -4.14 -14.29 -2.55
C LEU A 29 -3.35 -15.38 -3.28
N VAL A 30 -4.03 -16.23 -4.05
CA VAL A 30 -3.41 -17.24 -4.92
C VAL A 30 -3.64 -16.83 -6.38
N VAL A 31 -2.55 -16.57 -7.11
CA VAL A 31 -2.59 -16.16 -8.52
C VAL A 31 -1.87 -17.21 -9.36
N ALA A 32 -2.50 -17.63 -10.47
CA ALA A 32 -1.85 -18.52 -11.44
C ALA A 32 -0.85 -17.73 -12.30
N VAL A 33 0.33 -18.30 -12.52
CA VAL A 33 1.38 -17.73 -13.37
C VAL A 33 1.50 -18.53 -14.67
N GLY A 34 1.86 -17.86 -15.77
CA GLY A 34 1.81 -18.46 -17.12
C GLY A 34 2.79 -19.60 -17.36
N SER A 35 3.87 -19.69 -16.56
CA SER A 35 4.88 -20.74 -16.65
C SER A 35 5.66 -20.83 -15.34
N ASP A 36 6.43 -21.89 -15.18
CA ASP A 36 7.44 -21.98 -14.12
C ASP A 36 8.44 -20.82 -14.24
N PRO A 37 8.65 -20.01 -13.20
CA PRO A 37 9.61 -18.90 -13.26
C PRO A 37 11.05 -19.42 -13.35
N GLY A 38 11.87 -18.77 -14.18
CA GLY A 38 13.30 -19.02 -14.24
C GLY A 38 14.06 -18.30 -13.12
N ALA A 39 15.17 -17.64 -13.48
CA ALA A 39 15.94 -16.85 -12.53
C ALA A 39 15.14 -15.65 -12.00
N LEU A 40 15.05 -15.52 -10.68
CA LEU A 40 14.38 -14.40 -9.99
C LEU A 40 15.25 -13.14 -9.88
N ASN A 41 16.51 -13.19 -10.31
CA ASN A 41 17.35 -12.01 -10.35
C ASN A 41 16.95 -11.16 -11.58
N PRO A 42 16.38 -9.94 -11.39
CA PRO A 42 15.91 -9.11 -12.49
C PRO A 42 17.02 -8.70 -13.45
N ALA A 43 18.29 -8.71 -13.02
CA ALA A 43 19.43 -8.36 -13.86
C ALA A 43 19.80 -9.43 -14.91
N VAL A 44 19.20 -10.62 -14.87
CA VAL A 44 19.56 -11.76 -15.75
C VAL A 44 18.35 -12.45 -16.39
N THR A 45 17.15 -11.88 -16.27
CA THR A 45 15.91 -12.46 -16.83
C THR A 45 15.25 -11.49 -17.80
N THR A 46 14.60 -12.04 -18.83
CA THR A 46 13.70 -11.31 -19.74
C THR A 46 12.30 -11.93 -19.77
N SER A 47 12.03 -12.89 -18.87
CA SER A 47 10.80 -13.67 -18.84
C SER A 47 9.62 -12.85 -18.34
N GLY A 48 8.60 -12.65 -19.20
CA GLY A 48 7.35 -12.00 -18.83
C GLY A 48 6.64 -12.67 -17.66
N SER A 49 6.64 -14.01 -17.59
CA SER A 49 6.03 -14.77 -16.50
C SER A 49 6.74 -14.60 -15.16
N THR A 50 8.01 -14.18 -15.15
CA THR A 50 8.82 -14.01 -13.94
C THR A 50 8.68 -12.61 -13.34
N HIS A 51 8.51 -11.58 -14.18
CA HIS A 51 8.34 -10.19 -13.74
C HIS A 51 7.30 -9.99 -12.63
N PRO A 52 6.05 -10.49 -12.71
CA PRO A 52 5.07 -10.26 -11.64
C PRO A 52 5.43 -10.93 -10.31
N ILE A 53 6.34 -11.91 -10.29
CA ILE A 53 6.87 -12.49 -9.04
C ILE A 53 8.01 -11.61 -8.51
N THR A 54 8.92 -11.18 -9.38
CA THR A 54 10.06 -10.35 -8.97
C THR A 54 9.61 -8.97 -8.49
N ASP A 55 8.53 -8.42 -9.05
CA ASP A 55 7.93 -7.14 -8.64
C ASP A 55 7.30 -7.21 -7.23
N GLN A 56 7.08 -8.41 -6.68
CA GLN A 56 6.66 -8.59 -5.27
C GLN A 56 7.86 -8.70 -4.31
N ILE A 57 9.09 -8.80 -4.84
CA ILE A 57 10.33 -9.01 -4.07
C ILE A 57 11.21 -7.76 -4.13
N PHE A 58 11.25 -7.08 -5.27
CA PHE A 58 12.11 -5.94 -5.54
C PHE A 58 11.30 -4.73 -6.02
N ASN A 59 11.66 -3.54 -5.53
CA ASN A 59 11.08 -2.27 -5.97
C ASN A 59 12.03 -1.55 -6.93
N GLY A 60 11.46 -0.91 -7.95
CA GLY A 60 12.18 0.01 -8.84
C GLY A 60 12.31 1.42 -8.26
N LEU A 61 12.99 2.31 -8.99
CA LEU A 61 13.01 3.74 -8.65
C LEU A 61 11.60 4.35 -8.75
N VAL A 62 10.87 3.95 -9.80
CA VAL A 62 9.48 4.31 -10.06
C VAL A 62 8.65 3.04 -10.20
N GLY A 63 7.38 3.12 -9.83
CA GLY A 63 6.35 2.12 -10.10
C GLY A 63 5.44 2.56 -11.24
N LEU A 64 4.47 1.72 -11.60
CA LEU A 64 3.41 2.05 -12.55
C LEU A 64 2.06 1.88 -11.88
N ASP A 65 1.17 2.84 -12.06
CA ASP A 65 -0.23 2.71 -11.63
C ASP A 65 -1.07 1.87 -12.59
N GLU A 66 -2.36 1.72 -12.28
CA GLU A 66 -3.33 0.97 -13.09
C GLU A 66 -3.53 1.54 -14.51
N GLN A 67 -3.15 2.81 -14.73
CA GLN A 67 -3.18 3.49 -16.03
C GLN A 67 -1.78 3.54 -16.68
N LEU A 68 -0.84 2.76 -16.16
CA LEU A 68 0.55 2.68 -16.60
C LEU A 68 1.29 4.03 -16.55
N GLN A 69 0.87 4.92 -15.64
CA GLN A 69 1.59 6.17 -15.38
C GLN A 69 2.68 5.93 -14.34
N PRO A 70 3.87 6.56 -14.51
CA PRO A 70 4.94 6.43 -13.54
C PRO A 70 4.55 7.10 -12.22
N ILE A 71 4.72 6.36 -11.12
CA ILE A 71 4.51 6.84 -9.76
C ILE A 71 5.80 6.69 -8.93
N PRO A 72 6.00 7.53 -7.90
CA PRO A 72 7.12 7.35 -6.96
C PRO A 72 7.10 5.98 -6.28
N GLU A 73 8.26 5.34 -6.17
CA GLU A 73 8.50 4.11 -5.39
C GLU A 73 9.73 4.32 -4.49
N LEU A 74 10.88 3.72 -4.82
CA LEU A 74 12.12 3.97 -4.08
C LEU A 74 12.62 5.41 -4.25
N ALA A 75 12.33 6.03 -5.40
CA ALA A 75 12.61 7.45 -5.63
C ALA A 75 11.35 8.28 -5.40
N GLU A 76 11.43 9.22 -4.46
CA GLU A 76 10.33 10.16 -4.16
C GLU A 76 10.19 11.26 -5.22
N ARG A 77 11.27 11.56 -5.95
CA ARG A 77 11.33 12.61 -6.98
C ARG A 77 12.42 12.32 -8.01
N TRP A 78 12.22 12.80 -9.23
CA TRP A 78 13.22 12.82 -10.28
C TRP A 78 13.10 14.10 -11.10
N SER A 79 14.19 14.53 -11.71
CA SER A 79 14.24 15.60 -12.70
C SER A 79 14.91 15.07 -13.97
N VAL A 80 14.54 15.64 -15.10
CA VAL A 80 15.18 15.39 -16.40
C VAL A 80 15.73 16.73 -16.87
N GLU A 81 17.01 16.75 -17.22
CA GLU A 81 17.74 17.93 -17.69
C GLU A 81 18.33 17.60 -19.07
N ASP A 82 18.45 18.61 -19.94
CA ASP A 82 19.01 18.49 -21.29
C ASP A 82 20.55 18.56 -21.31
#